data_AF-A0A7J0GWL9-F1
#
_entry.id   AF-A0A7J0GWL9-F1
#
_cell.length_a   1.000
_cell.length_b   1.000
_cell.length_c   1.000
_cell.angle_alpha   90.00
_cell.angle_beta   90.00
_cell.angle_gamma   90.00
#
_symmetry.space_group_name_H-M   'P 1'
#
loop_
_entity.id
_entity.type
_entity.pdbx_description
1 polymer ?
#
loop_
_entity_poly.entity_id
_entity_poly.type
_entity_poly.pdbx_seq_one_letter_code
_entity_poly.pdbx_strand_id
1 'polypeptide(L)'
;MANDTLDKLVIFLAKRDGIDKLVKTFQYVSKLLHWHAEAAHPGLAHRAKQWEIASGLSRKAFRSGRFLTGLNTVRRNPGPNLTFQILSVFANAGEMVYFFFDHFLWLSRIGVLDSALARKMSFISAFGESFGYVFFIISDFILIREGLEEEKKLFGSKEKSGEAEKRIGKIRGERIMRLMAVAANLADLVIGVADIEPNPFCNHPVTLGISGLVSAWAGWYRNWPL
;
A
#
# COMPACT_ATOMS: atom_id res chain seq x y z
N MET A 1 16.56 -21.50 16.02
CA MET A 1 17.20 -20.23 16.39
C MET A 1 16.13 -19.15 16.24
N ALA A 2 15.90 -18.34 17.27
CA ALA A 2 15.01 -17.19 17.11
C ALA A 2 15.66 -16.26 16.09
N ASN A 3 14.97 -15.95 14.98
CA ASN A 3 15.46 -14.97 14.02
C ASN A 3 15.65 -13.65 14.76
N ASP A 4 16.90 -13.19 14.83
CA ASP A 4 17.18 -11.87 15.37
C ASP A 4 16.61 -10.80 14.41
N THR A 5 16.71 -9.53 14.81
CA THR A 5 16.19 -8.42 13.98
C THR A 5 16.85 -8.37 12.61
N LEU A 6 18.12 -8.77 12.48
CA LEU A 6 18.84 -8.80 11.22
C LEU A 6 18.28 -9.90 10.31
N ASP A 7 18.06 -11.10 10.84
CA ASP A 7 17.44 -12.20 10.09
C ASP A 7 16.05 -11.81 9.57
N LYS A 8 15.24 -11.16 10.42
CA LYS A 8 13.92 -10.65 10.03
C LYS A 8 14.01 -9.60 8.93
N LEU A 9 14.99 -8.70 9.00
CA LEU A 9 15.22 -7.70 7.97
C LEU A 9 15.64 -8.35 6.64
N VAL A 10 16.53 -9.35 6.68
CA VAL A 10 16.94 -10.10 5.49
C VAL A 10 15.74 -10.79 4.83
N ILE A 11 14.89 -11.47 5.62
CA ILE A 11 13.68 -12.12 5.10
C ILE A 11 12.69 -11.10 4.52
N PHE A 12 12.54 -9.95 5.17
CA PHE A 12 11.70 -8.87 4.68
C PHE A 12 12.19 -8.36 3.32
N LEU A 13 13.48 -8.05 3.21
CA LEU A 13 14.10 -7.52 1.99
C LEU A 13 14.28 -8.57 0.89
N ALA A 14 14.27 -9.87 1.21
CA ALA A 14 14.25 -10.93 0.21
C ALA A 14 12.93 -10.99 -0.57
N LYS A 15 11.85 -10.41 -0.04
CA LYS A 15 10.54 -10.36 -0.70
C LYS A 15 10.42 -9.09 -1.53
N ARG A 16 9.85 -9.24 -2.73
CA ARG A 16 9.50 -8.11 -3.62
C ARG A 16 8.77 -6.99 -2.88
N ASP A 17 7.79 -7.35 -2.04
CA ASP A 17 6.99 -6.37 -1.32
C ASP A 17 7.81 -5.63 -0.26
N GLY A 18 8.77 -6.29 0.39
CA GLY A 18 9.65 -5.62 1.35
C GLY A 18 10.57 -4.60 0.68
N ILE A 19 11.15 -4.95 -0.48
CA ILE A 19 11.94 -4.01 -1.29
C ILE A 19 11.05 -2.83 -1.75
N ASP A 20 9.84 -3.07 -2.23
CA ASP A 20 8.93 -1.97 -2.63
C ASP A 20 8.67 -1.02 -1.45
N LYS A 21 8.43 -1.52 -0.24
CA LYS A 21 8.20 -0.66 0.94
C LYS A 21 9.46 0.10 1.36
N LEU A 22 10.64 -0.50 1.27
CA LEU A 22 11.90 0.21 1.51
C LEU A 22 12.10 1.35 0.51
N VAL A 23 11.98 1.06 -0.79
CA VAL A 23 12.18 2.06 -1.84
C VAL A 23 11.07 3.11 -1.82
N LYS A 24 9.85 2.77 -1.37
CA LYS A 24 8.79 3.74 -1.09
C LYS A 24 9.19 4.72 0.01
N THR A 25 9.78 4.23 1.11
CA THR A 25 10.32 5.09 2.17
C THR A 25 11.35 6.06 1.59
N PHE A 26 12.29 5.59 0.78
CA PHE A 26 13.29 6.45 0.13
C PHE A 26 12.66 7.54 -0.75
N GLN A 27 11.67 7.16 -1.57
CA GLN A 27 10.95 8.10 -2.43
C GLN A 27 10.30 9.24 -1.65
N TYR A 28 9.61 8.94 -0.55
CA TYR A 28 8.83 9.96 0.15
C TYR A 28 9.63 10.73 1.21
N VAL A 29 10.67 10.12 1.80
CA VAL A 29 11.67 10.87 2.60
C VAL A 29 12.36 11.90 1.72
N SER A 30 12.83 11.50 0.54
CA SER A 30 13.50 12.41 -0.41
C SER A 30 12.58 13.51 -0.94
N LYS A 31 11.28 13.23 -1.13
CA LYS A 31 10.28 14.27 -1.43
C LYS A 31 10.18 15.33 -0.34
N LEU A 32 10.12 14.93 0.93
CA LEU A 32 10.07 15.88 2.05
C LEU A 32 11.38 16.65 2.21
N LEU A 33 12.51 15.97 2.01
CA LEU A 33 13.82 16.61 2.03
C LEU A 33 13.96 17.64 0.91
N HIS A 34 13.50 17.33 -0.30
CA HIS A 34 13.46 18.28 -1.41
C HIS A 34 12.67 19.54 -1.02
N TRP A 35 11.44 19.36 -0.53
CA TRP A 35 10.58 20.47 -0.13
C TRP A 35 11.22 21.33 0.97
N HIS A 36 11.86 20.71 1.96
CA HIS A 36 12.52 21.44 3.04
C HIS A 36 13.77 22.20 2.56
N ALA A 37 14.56 21.60 1.66
CA ALA A 37 15.81 22.16 1.18
C ALA A 37 15.65 23.20 0.05
N GLU A 38 14.49 23.25 -0.61
CA GLU A 38 14.25 24.03 -1.83
C GLU A 38 14.58 25.52 -1.66
N ALA A 39 14.24 26.12 -0.51
CA ALA A 39 14.45 27.54 -0.25
C ALA A 39 15.89 27.88 0.20
N ALA A 40 16.57 26.96 0.90
CA ALA A 40 17.84 27.27 1.59
C ALA A 40 19.07 26.62 0.94
N HIS A 41 18.90 25.46 0.30
CA HIS A 41 20.00 24.64 -0.20
C HIS A 41 19.68 24.01 -1.57
N PRO A 42 19.76 24.78 -2.68
CA PRO A 42 19.35 24.32 -4.01
C PRO A 42 20.08 23.06 -4.49
N GLY A 43 21.38 22.92 -4.17
CA GLY A 43 22.15 21.72 -4.51
C GLY A 43 21.68 20.47 -3.77
N LEU A 44 21.29 20.60 -2.50
CA LEU A 44 20.72 19.50 -1.72
C LEU A 44 19.32 19.15 -2.23
N ALA A 45 18.50 20.16 -2.51
CA ALA A 45 17.17 19.97 -3.10
C ALA A 45 17.26 19.19 -4.41
N HIS A 46 18.15 19.57 -5.31
CA HIS A 46 18.36 18.86 -6.58
C HIS A 46 18.70 17.37 -6.37
N ARG A 47 19.64 17.06 -5.46
CA ARG A 47 20.00 15.67 -5.13
C ARG A 47 18.82 14.90 -4.54
N ALA A 48 18.06 15.53 -3.64
CA ALA A 48 16.85 14.94 -3.07
C ALA A 48 15.80 14.66 -4.15
N LYS A 49 15.64 15.55 -5.14
CA LYS A 49 14.73 15.33 -6.26
C LYS A 49 15.16 14.16 -7.14
N GLN A 50 16.44 14.04 -7.45
CA GLN A 50 16.97 12.90 -8.20
C GLN A 50 16.73 11.59 -7.45
N TRP A 51 16.93 11.59 -6.13
CA TRP A 51 16.66 10.43 -5.28
C TRP A 51 15.17 10.03 -5.28
N GLU A 52 14.26 11.01 -5.20
CA GLU A 52 12.82 10.80 -5.32
C GLU A 52 12.45 10.13 -6.65
N ILE A 53 12.92 10.70 -7.76
CA ILE A 53 12.61 10.21 -9.11
C ILE A 53 13.16 8.79 -9.31
N ALA A 54 14.43 8.57 -8.97
CA ALA A 54 15.07 7.27 -9.12
C ALA A 54 14.35 6.18 -8.31
N SER A 55 14.00 6.48 -7.05
CA SER A 55 13.25 5.57 -6.18
C SER A 55 11.87 5.26 -6.77
N GLY A 56 11.15 6.28 -7.26
CA GLY A 56 9.83 6.11 -7.88
C GLY A 56 9.86 5.22 -9.12
N LEU A 57 10.87 5.39 -10.00
CA LEU A 57 11.04 4.55 -11.20
C LEU A 57 11.38 3.10 -10.83
N SER A 58 12.30 2.89 -9.89
CA SER A 58 12.68 1.55 -9.43
C SER A 58 11.50 0.77 -8.86
N ARG A 59 10.62 1.42 -8.10
CA ARG A 59 9.40 0.77 -7.57
C ARG A 59 8.48 0.28 -8.67
N LYS A 60 8.24 1.08 -9.71
CA LYS A 60 7.40 0.65 -10.83
C LYS A 60 8.00 -0.57 -11.54
N ALA A 61 9.33 -0.58 -11.72
CA ALA A 61 10.04 -1.73 -12.27
C ALA A 61 9.86 -3.00 -11.40
N PHE A 62 10.09 -2.91 -10.08
CA PHE A 62 9.96 -4.05 -9.16
C PHE A 62 8.54 -4.60 -9.05
N ARG A 63 7.52 -3.80 -9.35
CA ARG A 63 6.10 -4.21 -9.32
C ARG A 63 5.63 -4.85 -10.63
N SER A 64 6.53 -5.04 -11.60
CA SER A 64 6.22 -5.77 -12.84
C SER A 64 5.61 -7.15 -12.54
N GLY A 65 4.54 -7.48 -13.27
CA GLY A 65 3.79 -8.72 -13.07
C GLY A 65 2.87 -8.77 -11.84
N ARG A 66 2.81 -7.72 -11.00
CA ARG A 66 1.97 -7.70 -9.80
C ARG A 66 0.46 -7.76 -10.08
N PHE A 67 0.02 -7.34 -11.27
CA PHE A 67 -1.38 -7.51 -11.70
C PHE A 67 -1.82 -8.99 -11.68
N LEU A 68 -0.89 -9.95 -11.84
CA LEU A 68 -1.19 -11.39 -11.77
C LEU A 68 -1.62 -11.83 -10.36
N THR A 69 -1.20 -11.11 -9.32
CA THR A 69 -1.63 -11.40 -7.94
C THR A 69 -3.13 -11.19 -7.80
N GLY A 70 -3.66 -10.06 -8.28
CA GLY A 70 -5.10 -9.78 -8.25
C GLY A 70 -5.91 -10.81 -9.04
N LEU A 71 -5.43 -11.16 -10.25
CA LEU A 71 -6.07 -12.19 -11.08
C LEU A 71 -6.12 -13.55 -10.37
N ASN A 72 -5.01 -13.95 -9.73
CA ASN A 72 -4.93 -15.23 -9.04
C ASN A 72 -5.82 -15.26 -7.79
N THR A 73 -5.94 -14.15 -7.06
CA THR A 73 -6.86 -14.02 -5.91
C THR A 73 -8.30 -14.25 -6.34
N VAL A 74 -8.75 -13.55 -7.39
CA VAL A 74 -10.11 -13.71 -7.94
C VAL A 74 -10.38 -15.14 -8.41
N ARG A 75 -9.40 -15.77 -9.07
CA ARG A 75 -9.55 -17.13 -9.61
C ARG A 75 -9.63 -18.22 -8.54
N ARG A 76 -8.85 -18.09 -7.45
CA ARG A 76 -8.65 -19.19 -6.50
C ARG A 76 -9.45 -19.06 -5.22
N ASN A 77 -9.61 -17.85 -4.69
CA ASN A 77 -10.26 -17.66 -3.40
C ASN A 77 -10.82 -16.23 -3.29
N PRO A 78 -11.95 -15.95 -3.94
CA PRO A 78 -12.54 -14.62 -3.91
C PRO A 78 -13.08 -14.26 -2.52
N GLY A 79 -13.40 -15.22 -1.65
CA GLY A 79 -13.81 -14.94 -0.27
C GLY A 79 -14.76 -15.99 0.31
N PRO A 80 -14.97 -15.97 1.65
CA PRO A 80 -15.73 -17.00 2.35
C PRO A 80 -17.24 -16.96 2.10
N ASN A 81 -17.79 -15.81 1.71
CA ASN A 81 -19.21 -15.62 1.42
C ASN A 81 -19.39 -14.67 0.22
N LEU A 82 -20.62 -14.61 -0.33
CA LEU A 82 -20.92 -13.82 -1.53
C LEU A 82 -20.50 -12.35 -1.40
N THR A 83 -20.73 -11.73 -0.25
CA THR A 83 -20.34 -10.33 0.01
C THR A 83 -18.83 -10.15 -0.16
N PHE A 84 -18.02 -10.97 0.51
CA PHE A 84 -16.56 -10.88 0.38
C PHE A 84 -16.07 -11.26 -1.03
N GLN A 85 -16.75 -12.18 -1.72
CA GLN A 85 -16.42 -12.51 -3.11
C GLN A 85 -16.61 -11.31 -4.03
N ILE A 86 -17.74 -10.61 -3.92
CA ILE A 86 -18.02 -9.41 -4.70
C ILE A 86 -17.01 -8.30 -4.38
N LEU A 87 -16.79 -8.02 -3.08
CA LEU A 87 -15.82 -7.01 -2.65
C LEU A 87 -14.40 -7.32 -3.15
N SER A 88 -13.99 -8.59 -3.07
CA SER A 88 -12.68 -9.04 -3.53
C SER A 88 -12.54 -8.94 -5.04
N VAL A 89 -13.58 -9.28 -5.82
CA VAL A 89 -13.56 -9.11 -7.29
C VAL A 89 -13.32 -7.65 -7.64
N PHE A 90 -14.08 -6.71 -7.06
CA PHE A 90 -13.91 -5.29 -7.38
C PHE A 90 -12.57 -4.72 -6.89
N ALA A 91 -12.15 -5.09 -5.68
CA ALA A 91 -10.87 -4.66 -5.13
C ALA A 91 -9.68 -5.11 -6.00
N ASN A 92 -9.64 -6.41 -6.33
CA ASN A 92 -8.56 -6.99 -7.12
C ASN A 92 -8.63 -6.58 -8.59
N ALA A 93 -9.82 -6.33 -9.16
CA ALA A 93 -9.94 -5.78 -10.51
C ALA A 93 -9.32 -4.38 -10.60
N GLY A 94 -9.55 -3.53 -9.59
CA GLY A 94 -8.89 -2.22 -9.48
C GLY A 94 -7.36 -2.35 -9.39
N GLU A 95 -6.86 -3.25 -8.53
CA GLU A 95 -5.42 -3.53 -8.38
C GLU A 95 -4.79 -4.06 -9.69
N MET A 96 -5.52 -4.88 -10.44
CA MET A 96 -5.09 -5.38 -11.75
C MET A 96 -4.94 -4.24 -12.76
N VAL A 97 -5.96 -3.39 -12.90
CA VAL A 97 -5.91 -2.20 -13.77
C VAL A 97 -4.74 -1.31 -13.38
N TYR A 98 -4.59 -1.04 -12.08
CA TYR A 98 -3.48 -0.25 -11.55
C TYR A 98 -2.13 -0.76 -12.03
N PHE A 99 -1.76 -2.00 -11.66
CA PHE A 99 -0.43 -2.52 -11.94
C PHE A 99 -0.17 -2.75 -13.42
N PHE A 100 -1.21 -3.08 -14.19
CA PHE A 100 -1.06 -3.26 -15.62
C PHE A 100 -0.70 -1.92 -16.30
N PHE A 101 -1.47 -0.86 -16.04
CA PHE A 101 -1.21 0.45 -16.64
C PHE A 101 -0.02 1.19 -16.01
N ASP A 102 0.32 0.90 -14.75
CA ASP A 102 1.53 1.42 -14.10
C ASP A 102 2.81 0.96 -14.83
N HIS A 103 2.77 -0.25 -15.43
CA HIS A 103 3.88 -0.76 -16.23
C HIS A 103 4.06 0.04 -17.53
N PHE A 104 2.97 0.36 -18.24
CA PHE A 104 3.03 1.20 -19.44
C PHE A 104 3.45 2.65 -19.10
N LEU A 105 2.99 3.18 -17.97
CA LEU A 105 3.48 4.46 -17.44
C LEU A 105 5.00 4.42 -17.24
N TRP A 106 5.52 3.38 -16.61
CA TRP A 106 6.95 3.21 -16.40
C TRP A 106 7.72 3.15 -17.72
N LEU A 107 7.29 2.31 -18.67
CA LEU A 107 7.89 2.22 -20.00
C LEU A 107 7.90 3.56 -20.75
N SER A 108 6.84 4.35 -20.61
CA SER A 108 6.76 5.71 -21.20
C SER A 108 7.74 6.68 -20.53
N ARG A 109 7.91 6.59 -19.20
CA ARG A 109 8.82 7.47 -18.45
C ARG A 109 10.30 7.18 -18.68
N ILE A 110 10.66 5.93 -19.01
CA ILE A 110 12.05 5.55 -19.32
C ILE A 110 12.39 5.66 -20.82
N GLY A 111 11.43 6.08 -21.66
CA GLY A 111 11.64 6.33 -23.08
C GLY A 111 11.50 5.11 -24.01
N VAL A 112 10.97 3.99 -23.52
CA VAL A 112 10.67 2.81 -24.37
C VAL A 112 9.38 3.03 -25.17
N LEU A 113 8.39 3.69 -24.57
CA LEU A 113 7.13 4.09 -25.22
C LEU A 113 7.06 5.61 -25.37
N ASP A 114 6.12 6.08 -26.20
CA ASP A 114 5.85 7.51 -26.37
C ASP A 114 5.51 8.17 -25.02
N SER A 115 6.25 9.23 -24.70
CA SER A 115 6.06 10.07 -23.52
C SER A 115 4.64 10.64 -23.39
N ALA A 116 3.93 10.85 -24.51
CA ALA A 116 2.55 11.35 -24.50
C ALA A 116 1.58 10.37 -23.81
N LEU A 117 1.89 9.07 -23.81
CA LEU A 117 1.08 8.05 -23.14
C LEU A 117 1.17 8.15 -21.62
N ALA A 118 2.27 8.70 -21.07
CA ALA A 118 2.50 8.73 -19.63
C ALA A 118 1.34 9.35 -18.85
N ARG A 119 0.78 10.48 -19.31
CA ARG A 119 -0.35 11.13 -18.61
C ARG A 119 -1.60 10.25 -18.60
N LYS A 120 -1.96 9.66 -19.74
CA LYS A 120 -3.12 8.78 -19.87
C LYS A 120 -2.97 7.51 -19.03
N MET A 121 -1.79 6.88 -19.08
CA MET A 121 -1.51 5.67 -18.29
C MET A 121 -1.50 5.97 -16.79
N SER A 122 -0.98 7.13 -16.37
CA SER A 122 -1.03 7.57 -14.96
C SER A 122 -2.47 7.70 -14.47
N PHE A 123 -3.34 8.36 -15.24
CA PHE A 123 -4.74 8.53 -14.88
C PHE A 123 -5.47 7.19 -14.75
N ILE A 124 -5.38 6.32 -15.77
CA ILE A 124 -6.07 5.01 -15.76
C ILE A 124 -5.57 4.15 -14.60
N SER A 125 -4.26 4.14 -14.38
CA SER A 125 -3.62 3.41 -13.28
C SER A 125 -4.13 3.92 -11.92
N ALA A 126 -4.05 5.23 -11.67
CA ALA A 126 -4.49 5.86 -10.43
C ALA A 126 -6.00 5.67 -10.18
N PHE A 127 -6.82 5.76 -11.22
CA PHE A 127 -8.26 5.50 -11.13
C PHE A 127 -8.56 4.05 -10.73
N GLY A 128 -7.91 3.07 -11.37
CA GLY A 128 -8.05 1.66 -11.02
C GLY A 128 -7.65 1.37 -9.58
N GLU A 129 -6.53 1.94 -9.12
CA GLU A 129 -6.04 1.78 -7.75
C GLU A 129 -7.02 2.38 -6.74
N SER A 130 -7.48 3.61 -7.00
CA SER A 130 -8.42 4.35 -6.15
C SER A 130 -9.76 3.60 -6.02
N PHE A 131 -10.26 3.07 -7.14
CA PHE A 131 -11.44 2.21 -7.15
C PHE A 131 -11.23 0.97 -6.26
N GLY A 132 -10.10 0.27 -6.42
CA GLY A 132 -9.77 -0.91 -5.61
C GLY A 132 -9.69 -0.61 -4.11
N TYR A 133 -9.10 0.53 -3.74
CA TYR A 133 -8.97 0.96 -2.34
C TYR A 133 -10.31 1.09 -1.63
N VAL A 134 -11.34 1.60 -2.29
CA VAL A 134 -12.69 1.71 -1.70
C VAL A 134 -13.18 0.34 -1.21
N PHE A 135 -13.04 -0.70 -2.02
CA PHE A 135 -13.50 -2.05 -1.66
C PHE A 135 -12.60 -2.74 -0.64
N PHE A 136 -11.28 -2.52 -0.67
CA PHE A 136 -10.39 -3.01 0.38
C PHE A 136 -10.73 -2.39 1.74
N ILE A 137 -10.95 -1.08 1.79
CA ILE A 137 -11.32 -0.36 3.02
C ILE A 137 -12.65 -0.88 3.57
N ILE A 138 -13.67 -1.04 2.72
CA ILE A 138 -14.96 -1.61 3.13
C ILE A 138 -14.77 -3.02 3.71
N SER A 139 -13.99 -3.86 3.03
CA SER A 139 -13.71 -5.24 3.49
C SER A 139 -13.01 -5.25 4.85
N ASP A 140 -12.01 -4.38 5.04
CA ASP A 140 -11.27 -4.29 6.31
C ASP A 140 -12.18 -3.79 7.44
N PHE A 141 -13.08 -2.83 7.20
CA PHE A 141 -14.04 -2.38 8.22
C PHE A 141 -15.05 -3.46 8.61
N ILE A 142 -15.55 -4.25 7.66
CA ILE A 142 -16.44 -5.39 7.97
C ILE A 142 -15.70 -6.38 8.89
N LEU A 143 -14.46 -6.74 8.55
CA LEU A 143 -13.67 -7.69 9.33
C LEU A 143 -13.28 -7.15 10.72
N ILE A 144 -13.01 -5.84 10.83
CA ILE A 144 -12.81 -5.19 12.13
C ILE A 144 -14.07 -5.30 12.99
N ARG A 145 -15.25 -5.04 12.41
CA ARG A 145 -16.54 -5.15 13.12
C ARG A 145 -16.80 -6.58 13.59
N GLU A 146 -16.63 -7.56 12.71
CA GLU A 146 -16.79 -8.99 13.03
C GLU A 146 -15.85 -9.41 14.17
N GLY A 147 -14.57 -9.02 14.10
CA GLY A 147 -13.60 -9.30 15.17
C GLY A 147 -13.97 -8.64 16.50
N LEU A 148 -14.51 -7.42 16.49
CA LEU A 148 -14.99 -6.75 17.71
C LEU A 148 -16.21 -7.46 18.33
N GLU A 149 -17.13 -7.96 17.50
CA GLU A 149 -18.28 -8.74 17.96
C GLU A 149 -17.85 -10.09 18.55
N GLU A 150 -16.88 -10.75 17.93
CA GLU A 150 -16.29 -12.00 18.44
C GLU A 150 -15.57 -11.77 19.77
N GLU A 151 -14.75 -10.72 19.88
CA GLU A 151 -14.08 -10.35 21.13
C GLU A 151 -15.12 -10.13 22.26
N LYS A 152 -16.21 -9.40 21.99
CA LYS A 152 -17.29 -9.19 22.98
C LYS A 152 -17.96 -10.48 23.43
N LYS A 153 -18.22 -11.41 22.50
CA LYS A 153 -18.82 -12.73 22.82
C LYS A 153 -17.91 -13.54 23.73
N LEU A 154 -16.60 -13.55 23.45
CA LEU A 154 -15.60 -14.25 24.25
C LEU A 154 -15.45 -13.65 25.65
N PHE A 155 -15.57 -12.33 25.81
CA PHE A 155 -15.60 -11.69 27.13
C PHE A 155 -16.89 -11.98 27.91
N GLY A 156 -18.03 -12.13 27.22
CA GLY A 156 -19.33 -12.42 27.84
C GLY A 156 -19.49 -13.89 28.26
N SER A 157 -18.81 -14.82 27.59
CA SER A 157 -18.73 -16.21 28.01
C SER A 157 -17.83 -16.35 29.24
N LYS A 158 -18.35 -16.93 30.33
CA LYS A 158 -17.60 -17.19 31.59
C LYS A 158 -16.40 -18.17 31.45
N GLU A 159 -16.05 -18.60 30.24
CA GLU A 159 -14.87 -19.44 30.00
C GLU A 159 -13.58 -18.61 30.08
N LYS A 160 -13.04 -18.48 31.30
CA LYS A 160 -11.64 -18.05 31.50
C LYS A 160 -10.69 -19.22 31.22
N SER A 161 -10.65 -19.69 29.98
CA SER A 161 -9.64 -20.64 29.53
C SER A 161 -8.47 -19.89 28.88
N GLY A 162 -7.23 -20.39 29.04
CA GLY A 162 -6.07 -19.81 28.34
C GLY A 162 -6.19 -19.86 26.81
N GLU A 163 -7.16 -20.61 26.27
CA GLU A 163 -7.50 -20.60 24.85
C GLU A 163 -8.30 -19.35 24.45
N ALA A 164 -9.25 -18.91 25.27
CA ALA A 164 -10.00 -17.68 25.04
C ALA A 164 -9.08 -16.45 25.00
N GLU A 165 -8.12 -16.37 25.92
CA GLU A 165 -7.12 -15.28 25.92
C GLU A 165 -6.25 -15.29 24.65
N LYS A 166 -5.81 -16.46 24.19
CA LYS A 166 -5.06 -16.61 22.93
C LYS A 166 -5.89 -16.14 21.73
N ARG A 167 -7.18 -16.51 21.66
CA ARG A 167 -8.08 -16.08 20.58
C ARG A 167 -8.27 -14.56 20.60
N ILE A 168 -8.48 -13.95 21.76
CA ILE A 168 -8.58 -12.49 21.92
C ILE A 168 -7.28 -11.81 21.46
N GLY A 169 -6.12 -12.35 21.84
CA GLY A 169 -4.82 -11.87 21.37
C GLY A 169 -4.69 -11.89 19.85
N LYS A 170 -5.15 -12.97 19.20
CA LYS A 170 -5.18 -13.09 17.73
C LYS A 170 -6.10 -12.05 17.09
N ILE A 171 -7.32 -11.88 17.60
CA ILE A 171 -8.29 -10.88 17.11
C ILE A 171 -7.72 -9.46 17.23
N ARG A 172 -7.04 -9.14 18.34
CA ARG A 172 -6.35 -7.86 18.53
C ARG A 172 -5.24 -7.65 17.51
N GLY A 173 -4.41 -8.67 17.28
CA GLY A 173 -3.36 -8.63 16.25
C GLY A 173 -3.94 -8.41 14.85
N GLU A 174 -4.95 -9.19 14.46
CA GLU A 174 -5.62 -9.05 13.16
C GLU A 174 -6.22 -7.66 12.98
N ARG A 175 -6.89 -7.12 13.99
CA ARG A 175 -7.45 -5.75 13.95
C ARG A 175 -6.38 -4.69 13.73
N ILE A 176 -5.21 -4.79 14.38
CA ILE A 176 -4.09 -3.85 14.13
C ILE A 176 -3.64 -3.95 12.66
N MET A 177 -3.51 -5.16 12.13
CA MET A 177 -3.14 -5.38 10.72
C MET A 177 -4.14 -4.75 9.75
N ARG A 178 -5.44 -4.84 10.07
CA ARG A 178 -6.54 -4.24 9.29
C ARG A 178 -6.55 -2.71 9.39
N LEU A 179 -6.33 -2.14 10.57
CA LEU A 179 -6.21 -0.69 10.74
C LEU A 179 -5.01 -0.13 9.97
N MET A 180 -3.88 -0.84 9.98
CA MET A 180 -2.72 -0.49 9.15
C MET A 180 -3.05 -0.57 7.66
N ALA A 181 -3.85 -1.54 7.23
CA ALA A 181 -4.31 -1.65 5.85
C ALA A 181 -5.20 -0.47 5.44
N VAL A 182 -6.17 -0.10 6.29
CA VAL A 182 -7.03 1.07 6.06
C VAL A 182 -6.21 2.35 6.01
N ALA A 183 -5.27 2.56 6.94
CA ALA A 183 -4.39 3.74 6.94
C ALA A 183 -3.55 3.82 5.65
N ALA A 184 -2.99 2.69 5.20
CA ALA A 184 -2.23 2.64 3.95
C ALA A 184 -3.10 2.98 2.74
N ASN A 185 -4.29 2.38 2.63
CA ASN A 185 -5.20 2.58 1.50
C ASN A 185 -5.74 4.02 1.46
N LEU A 186 -6.07 4.62 2.61
CA LEU A 186 -6.48 6.03 2.67
C LEU A 186 -5.36 6.98 2.24
N ALA A 187 -4.14 6.72 2.70
CA ALA A 187 -2.99 7.51 2.33
C ALA A 187 -2.65 7.38 0.83
N ASP A 188 -2.73 6.16 0.29
CA ASP A 188 -2.55 5.94 -1.14
C ASP A 188 -3.70 6.50 -1.98
N LEU A 189 -4.92 6.56 -1.45
CA LEU A 189 -6.04 7.24 -2.10
C LEU A 189 -5.76 8.74 -2.28
N VAL A 190 -5.16 9.41 -1.29
CA VAL A 190 -4.75 10.83 -1.43
C VAL A 190 -3.76 11.00 -2.59
N ILE A 191 -2.83 10.06 -2.76
CA ILE A 191 -1.87 10.06 -3.87
C ILE A 191 -2.58 9.79 -5.21
N GLY A 192 -3.51 8.84 -5.25
CA GLY A 192 -4.31 8.53 -6.44
C GLY A 192 -5.16 9.72 -6.88
N VAL A 193 -5.81 10.41 -5.94
CA VAL A 193 -6.58 11.63 -6.21
C VAL A 193 -5.71 12.73 -6.81
N ALA A 194 -4.46 12.88 -6.37
CA ALA A 194 -3.54 13.87 -6.93
C ALA A 194 -3.23 13.67 -8.43
N ASP A 195 -3.37 12.43 -8.93
CA ASP A 195 -3.20 12.06 -10.35
C ASP A 195 -4.53 12.08 -11.13
N ILE A 196 -5.66 11.83 -10.48
CA ILE A 196 -7.00 11.82 -11.10
C ILE A 196 -7.58 13.22 -11.21
N GLU A 197 -7.57 13.97 -10.11
CA GLU A 197 -8.11 15.32 -9.97
C GLU A 197 -7.10 16.21 -9.23
N PRO A 198 -6.10 16.75 -9.95
CA PRO A 198 -5.04 17.55 -9.36
C PRO A 198 -5.60 18.77 -8.63
N ASN A 199 -5.24 18.93 -7.36
CA ASN A 199 -5.71 20.02 -6.51
C ASN A 199 -4.62 20.49 -5.53
N PRO A 200 -4.71 21.72 -5.00
CA PRO A 200 -3.65 22.30 -4.16
C PRO A 200 -3.33 21.48 -2.90
N PHE A 201 -4.30 20.75 -2.36
CA PHE A 201 -4.12 19.96 -1.16
C PHE A 201 -3.43 18.61 -1.44
N CYS A 202 -3.98 17.81 -2.35
CA CYS A 202 -3.46 16.48 -2.69
C CYS A 202 -2.11 16.56 -3.42
N ASN A 203 -1.87 17.61 -4.22
CA ASN A 203 -0.60 17.79 -4.92
C ASN A 203 0.47 18.50 -4.08
N HIS A 204 0.14 18.96 -2.86
CA HIS A 204 1.12 19.59 -1.98
C HIS A 204 2.25 18.59 -1.63
N PRO A 205 3.54 18.97 -1.74
CA PRO A 205 4.65 18.04 -1.50
C PRO A 205 4.64 17.38 -0.13
N VAL A 206 4.22 18.11 0.91
CA VAL A 206 4.09 17.58 2.27
C VAL A 206 2.96 16.56 2.37
N THR A 207 1.80 16.83 1.76
CA THR A 207 0.65 15.91 1.76
C THR A 207 1.03 14.60 1.08
N LEU A 208 1.66 14.66 -0.10
CA LEU A 208 2.16 13.47 -0.80
C LEU A 208 3.25 12.76 -0.01
N GLY A 209 4.18 13.51 0.58
CA GLY A 209 5.27 13.01 1.41
C GLY A 209 4.77 12.20 2.59
N ILE A 210 3.92 12.79 3.42
CA ILE A 210 3.34 12.15 4.61
C ILE A 210 2.48 10.94 4.20
N SER A 211 1.61 11.09 3.20
CA SER A 211 0.74 10.00 2.75
C SER A 211 1.56 8.80 2.25
N GLY A 212 2.59 9.07 1.47
CA GLY A 212 3.48 8.01 0.97
C GLY A 212 4.26 7.30 2.09
N LEU A 213 4.68 8.02 3.13
CA LEU A 213 5.34 7.43 4.30
C LEU A 213 4.38 6.61 5.17
N VAL A 214 3.16 7.09 5.42
CA VAL A 214 2.13 6.35 6.16
C VAL A 214 1.88 5.01 5.49
N SER A 215 1.65 4.99 4.17
CA SER A 215 1.46 3.74 3.43
C SER A 215 2.72 2.86 3.40
N ALA A 216 3.92 3.46 3.28
CA ALA A 216 5.17 2.71 3.33
C ALA A 216 5.31 1.97 4.67
N TRP A 217 5.22 2.69 5.79
CA TRP A 217 5.45 2.16 7.13
C TRP A 217 4.35 1.22 7.62
N ALA A 218 3.09 1.48 7.27
CA ALA A 218 2.03 0.48 7.43
C ALA A 218 2.36 -0.82 6.67
N GLY A 219 2.95 -0.69 5.47
CA GLY A 219 3.47 -1.81 4.70
C GLY A 219 4.63 -2.54 5.39
N TRP A 220 5.58 -1.82 6.00
CA TRP A 220 6.64 -2.41 6.81
C TRP A 220 6.06 -3.26 7.93
N TYR A 221 5.17 -2.67 8.74
CA TYR A 221 4.53 -3.36 9.86
C TYR A 221 3.81 -4.63 9.41
N ARG A 222 3.00 -4.52 8.33
CA ARG A 222 2.20 -5.65 7.84
C ARG A 222 3.00 -6.80 7.22
N ASN A 223 4.20 -6.52 6.70
CA ASN A 223 5.02 -7.53 6.04
C ASN A 223 6.20 -7.97 6.92
N TRP A 224 6.35 -7.42 8.12
CA TRP A 224 7.41 -7.78 9.04
C TRP A 224 7.29 -9.24 9.47
N PRO A 225 8.36 -10.06 9.38
CA PRO A 225 8.32 -11.44 9.83
C PRO A 225 8.07 -11.52 11.35
N LEU A 226 7.04 -12.26 11.74
CA LEU A 226 6.76 -12.61 13.13
C LEU A 226 7.81 -13.58 13.67
#